data_AF-A0AAT9M937-F1
#
_entry.id   AF-A0AAT9M937-F1
#
_cell.length_a   1.000
_cell.length_b   1.000
_cell.length_c   1.000
_cell.angle_alpha   90.00
_cell.angle_beta   90.00
_cell.angle_gamma   90.00
#
_symmetry.space_group_name_H-M   'P 1'
#
loop_
_entity.id
_entity.type
_entity.pdbx_description
1 polymer ?
#
loop_
_entity_poly.entity_id
_entity_poly.type
_entity_poly.pdbx_seq_one_letter_code
_entity_poly.pdbx_strand_id
1 'polypeptide(L)'
;MSARNFHDLNRAMGQLRRCIDALHRTHGGGAAVGRLVNSFERLELDAAELSTLDRARSRAHNVVYINDEPYDPVIWHGADEEGVGGHRRHGHHHAEL
;
A
#
# COMPACT_ATOMS: atom_id res chain seq x y z
N MET A 1 11.30 24.66 5.90
CA MET A 1 11.45 23.64 6.98
C MET A 1 11.21 22.22 6.49
N SER A 2 10.15 21.94 5.71
CA SER A 2 9.85 20.57 5.20
C SER A 2 11.02 19.87 4.46
N ALA A 3 11.66 20.51 3.48
CA ALA A 3 12.71 19.88 2.69
C ALA A 3 13.93 19.40 3.49
N ARG A 4 14.32 20.13 4.55
CA ARG A 4 15.42 19.72 5.44
C ARG A 4 15.03 18.49 6.26
N ASN A 5 13.80 18.47 6.80
CA ASN A 5 13.29 17.33 7.55
C ASN A 5 13.21 16.07 6.66
N PHE A 6 12.81 16.20 5.39
CA PHE A 6 12.84 15.08 4.44
C PHE A 6 14.27 14.61 4.11
N HIS A 7 15.22 15.53 3.97
CA HIS A 7 16.62 15.16 3.78
C HIS A 7 17.18 14.39 4.98
N ASP A 8 16.92 14.89 6.20
CA ASP A 8 17.35 14.27 7.44
C ASP A 8 16.68 12.89 7.64
N LEU A 9 15.40 12.75 7.29
CA LEU A 9 14.68 11.47 7.27
C LEU A 9 15.33 10.48 6.30
N ASN A 10 15.58 10.87 5.06
CA ASN A 10 16.23 10.01 4.06
C ASN A 10 17.62 9.56 4.50
N ARG A 11 18.39 10.44 5.13
CA ARG A 11 19.69 10.10 5.72
C ARG A 11 19.54 9.05 6.84
N ALA A 12 18.60 9.25 7.75
CA ALA A 12 18.34 8.33 8.86
C ALA A 12 17.87 6.96 8.36
N MET A 13 16.96 6.91 7.39
CA MET A 13 16.52 5.66 6.75
C MET A 13 17.68 4.93 6.09
N GLY A 14 18.57 5.64 5.38
CA GLY A 14 19.77 5.05 4.79
C GLY A 14 20.73 4.47 5.83
N GLN A 15 20.84 5.08 7.02
CA GLN A 15 21.60 4.51 8.14
C GLN A 15 20.94 3.25 8.69
N LEU A 16 19.62 3.29 8.89
CA LEU A 16 18.85 2.16 9.43
C LEU A 16 18.90 0.94 8.51
N ARG A 17 18.78 1.13 7.18
CA ARG A 17 18.98 0.08 6.17
C ARG A 17 20.30 -0.66 6.40
N ARG A 18 21.41 0.07 6.51
CA ARG A 18 22.73 -0.54 6.72
C ARG A 18 22.82 -1.33 8.03
N CYS A 19 22.20 -0.84 9.10
CA CYS A 19 22.13 -1.55 10.37
C CYS A 19 21.33 -2.85 10.27
N ILE A 20 20.15 -2.82 9.62
CA ILE A 20 19.32 -4.01 9.40
C ILE A 20 20.03 -5.02 8.51
N ASP A 21 20.72 -4.59 7.46
CA ASP A 21 21.51 -5.48 6.60
C ASP A 21 22.66 -6.14 7.37
N ALA A 22 23.32 -5.38 8.27
CA ALA A 22 24.35 -5.92 9.15
C ALA A 22 23.79 -6.96 10.12
N LEU A 23 22.61 -6.70 10.71
CA LEU A 23 21.89 -7.66 11.54
C LEU A 23 21.52 -8.92 10.75
N HIS A 24 21.04 -8.78 9.53
CA HIS A 24 20.72 -9.90 8.66
C HIS A 24 21.95 -10.75 8.32
N ARG A 25 23.10 -10.12 8.03
CA ARG A 25 24.36 -10.85 7.79
C ARG A 25 24.89 -11.55 9.03
N THR A 26 24.69 -10.99 10.22
CA THR A 26 25.27 -11.49 11.48
C THR A 26 24.38 -12.52 12.18
N HIS A 27 23.07 -12.36 12.13
CA HIS A 27 22.09 -13.19 12.83
C HIS A 27 21.27 -14.11 11.88
N GLY A 28 21.49 -13.97 10.57
CA GLY A 28 20.77 -14.72 9.54
C GLY A 28 19.32 -14.25 9.32
N GLY A 29 18.59 -14.98 8.49
CA GLY A 29 17.20 -14.69 8.10
C GLY A 29 16.15 -15.17 9.11
N GLY A 30 16.42 -15.06 10.41
CA GLY A 30 15.45 -15.44 11.45
C GLY A 30 14.19 -14.57 11.41
N ALA A 31 13.06 -15.09 11.92
CA ALA A 31 11.76 -14.41 11.83
C ALA A 31 11.75 -12.99 12.41
N ALA A 32 12.56 -12.72 13.45
CA ALA A 32 12.71 -11.37 14.00
C ALA A 32 13.39 -10.40 13.03
N VAL A 33 14.46 -10.82 12.35
CA VAL A 33 15.15 -10.00 11.34
C VAL A 33 14.25 -9.79 10.13
N GLY A 34 13.54 -10.83 9.68
CA GLY A 34 12.56 -10.71 8.59
C GLY A 34 11.46 -9.68 8.90
N ARG A 35 10.97 -9.62 10.15
CA ARG A 35 10.03 -8.57 10.58
C ARG A 35 10.64 -7.18 10.56
N LEU A 36 11.92 -7.02 10.95
CA LEU A 36 12.60 -5.71 10.86
C LEU A 36 12.73 -5.24 9.41
N VAL A 37 13.08 -6.14 8.50
CA VAL A 37 13.15 -5.84 7.06
C VAL A 37 11.77 -5.40 6.54
N ASN A 38 10.71 -6.16 6.84
CA ASN A 38 9.36 -5.81 6.38
C ASN A 38 8.85 -4.47 6.95
N SER A 39 9.09 -4.22 8.25
CA SER A 39 8.74 -2.94 8.86
C SER A 39 9.50 -1.77 8.23
N PHE A 40 10.76 -1.98 7.85
CA PHE A 40 11.56 -0.96 7.19
C PHE A 40 11.09 -0.69 5.75
N GLU A 41 10.75 -1.73 4.98
CA GLU A 41 10.16 -1.58 3.64
C GLU A 41 8.85 -0.79 3.69
N ARG A 42 7.98 -1.07 4.67
CA ARG A 42 6.75 -0.28 4.90
C ARG A 42 7.05 1.17 5.24
N LEU A 43 8.05 1.42 6.09
CA LEU A 43 8.45 2.78 6.43
C LEU A 43 8.99 3.55 5.21
N GLU A 44 9.73 2.88 4.30
CA GLU A 44 10.19 3.49 3.04
C GLU A 44 9.00 3.89 2.14
N LEU A 45 7.96 3.05 2.07
CA LEU A 45 6.72 3.37 1.35
C LEU A 45 6.00 4.57 1.97
N ASP A 46 5.81 4.58 3.29
CA ASP A 46 5.15 5.66 4.01
C ASP A 46 5.89 7.00 3.84
N ALA A 47 7.24 6.97 3.88
CA ALA A 47 8.06 8.17 3.67
C ALA A 47 7.97 8.69 2.22
N ALA A 48 7.92 7.78 1.24
CA ALA A 48 7.70 8.13 -0.15
C ALA A 48 6.32 8.79 -0.34
N GLU A 49 5.27 8.22 0.25
CA GLU A 49 3.92 8.78 0.23
C GLU A 49 3.87 10.17 0.88
N LEU A 50 4.51 10.36 2.04
CA LEU A 50 4.57 11.65 2.71
C LEU A 50 5.22 12.73 1.81
N SER A 51 6.26 12.37 1.04
CA SER A 51 6.88 13.28 0.07
C SER A 51 5.94 13.66 -1.08
N THR A 52 4.94 12.82 -1.38
CA THR A 52 3.90 13.11 -2.38
C THR A 52 2.76 13.94 -1.82
N LEU A 53 2.41 13.81 -0.52
CA LEU A 53 1.38 14.63 0.12
C LEU A 53 1.75 16.11 0.15
N ASP A 54 3.02 16.44 0.38
CA ASP A 54 3.50 17.83 0.28
C ASP A 54 3.32 18.39 -1.14
N ARG A 55 3.48 17.55 -2.18
CA ARG A 55 3.18 17.93 -3.57
C ARG A 55 1.68 18.02 -3.84
N ALA A 56 0.88 17.11 -3.28
CA ALA A 56 -0.57 17.10 -3.44
C ALA A 56 -1.21 18.35 -2.83
N ARG A 57 -0.78 18.77 -1.64
CA ARG A 57 -1.24 20.01 -0.99
C ARG A 57 -0.93 21.28 -1.79
N SER A 58 0.13 21.25 -2.61
CA SER A 58 0.49 22.35 -3.51
C SER A 58 -0.33 22.39 -4.80
N ARG A 59 -0.98 21.28 -5.17
CA ARG A 59 -1.94 21.23 -6.28
C ARG A 59 -3.31 21.61 -5.73
N ALA A 60 -3.84 22.77 -6.14
CA ALA A 60 -5.26 23.04 -5.98
C ALA A 60 -6.03 21.84 -6.54
N HIS A 61 -6.82 21.17 -5.70
CA HIS A 61 -7.62 20.03 -6.14
C HIS A 61 -8.55 20.54 -7.25
N ASN A 62 -8.45 19.94 -8.44
CA ASN A 62 -9.47 20.12 -9.47
C ASN A 62 -10.73 19.41 -8.98
N VAL A 63 -11.50 20.09 -8.14
CA VAL A 63 -12.80 19.62 -7.67
C VAL A 63 -13.72 19.62 -8.88
N VAL A 64 -14.02 18.44 -9.40
CA VAL A 64 -15.04 18.26 -10.43
C VAL A 64 -16.35 18.02 -9.68
N TYR A 65 -17.33 18.90 -9.88
CA TYR A 65 -18.68 18.69 -9.38
C TYR A 65 -19.31 17.52 -10.13
N ILE A 66 -19.76 16.52 -9.37
CA ILE A 66 -20.57 15.41 -9.89
C ILE A 66 -22.03 15.79 -9.61
N ASN A 67 -22.88 15.69 -10.64
CA ASN A 67 -24.31 15.92 -10.49
C ASN A 67 -24.92 14.78 -9.63
N ASP A 68 -25.72 15.16 -8.63
CA ASP A 68 -26.45 14.23 -7.75
C ASP A 68 -27.73 13.66 -8.40
N GLU A 69 -28.06 14.09 -9.62
CA GLU A 69 -29.18 13.55 -10.38
C GLU A 69 -29.01 12.04 -10.60
N PRO A 70 -30.03 11.21 -10.28
CA PRO A 70 -29.96 9.78 -10.51
C PRO A 70 -29.68 9.48 -11.99
N TYR A 71 -28.65 8.67 -12.25
CA TYR A 71 -28.39 8.17 -13.58
C TYR A 71 -29.55 7.31 -14.08
N ASP A 72 -29.81 7.35 -15.39
CA ASP A 72 -30.84 6.51 -16.01
C ASP A 72 -30.56 5.02 -15.74
N PRO A 73 -31.46 4.27 -15.09
CA PRO A 73 -31.26 2.85 -14.79
C PRO A 73 -30.94 1.99 -16.01
N VAL A 74 -31.34 2.42 -17.22
CA VAL A 74 -31.08 1.69 -18.46
C VAL A 74 -29.58 1.53 -18.76
N ILE A 75 -28.74 2.45 -18.30
CA ILE A 75 -27.29 2.39 -18.54
C ILE A 75 -26.60 1.32 -17.70
N TRP A 76 -27.28 0.84 -16.65
CA TRP A 76 -26.81 -0.22 -15.76
C TRP A 76 -27.44 -1.58 -16.11
N HIS A 77 -28.32 -1.62 -17.10
CA HIS A 77 -29.02 -2.83 -17.49
C HIS A 77 -28.06 -3.83 -18.14
N GLY A 78 -27.82 -4.96 -17.47
CA GLY A 78 -26.85 -5.97 -17.92
C GLY A 78 -25.41 -5.73 -17.46
N ALA A 79 -25.18 -4.75 -16.58
CA ALA A 79 -23.97 -4.74 -15.77
C ALA A 79 -24.02 -5.93 -14.81
N ASP A 80 -22.99 -6.79 -14.83
CA ASP A 80 -22.94 -7.93 -13.93
C ASP A 80 -22.91 -7.44 -12.47
N GLU A 81 -23.84 -7.92 -11.64
CA GLU A 81 -23.75 -7.79 -10.18
C GLU A 81 -22.69 -8.72 -9.57
N GLU A 82 -21.85 -9.32 -10.41
CA GLU A 82 -20.76 -10.17 -9.98
C GLU A 82 -19.69 -9.30 -9.30
N GLY A 83 -19.87 -9.12 -8.00
CA GLY A 83 -18.84 -8.59 -7.14
C GLY A 83 -17.54 -9.35 -7.38
N VAL A 84 -16.45 -8.61 -7.59
CA VAL A 84 -15.08 -9.13 -7.66
C VAL A 84 -14.65 -9.67 -6.29
N GLY A 85 -15.30 -10.75 -5.86
CA GLY A 85 -15.17 -11.41 -4.57
C GLY A 85 -14.89 -12.90 -4.77
N GLY A 86 -13.70 -13.22 -5.28
CA GLY A 86 -13.01 -14.50 -5.09
C GLY A 86 -13.78 -15.79 -5.43
N HIS A 87 -13.58 -16.30 -6.64
CA HIS A 87 -13.86 -17.70 -6.97
C HIS A 87 -13.00 -18.63 -6.08
N ARG A 88 -13.53 -19.07 -4.93
CA ARG A 88 -12.97 -20.21 -4.22
C ARG A 88 -13.39 -21.49 -4.93
N ARG A 89 -12.43 -22.11 -5.62
CA ARG A 89 -12.45 -23.53 -5.92
C ARG A 89 -12.40 -24.30 -4.59
N HIS A 90 -13.55 -24.69 -4.05
CA HIS A 90 -13.60 -25.80 -3.10
C HIS A 90 -14.04 -27.04 -3.85
N GLY A 91 -13.09 -27.97 -4.00
CA GLY A 91 -13.28 -29.24 -4.66
C GLY A 91 -14.36 -30.07 -3.98
N HIS A 92 -15.20 -30.68 -4.81
CA HIS A 92 -16.07 -31.76 -4.41
C HIS A 92 -15.22 -32.94 -3.91
N HIS A 93 -15.25 -33.20 -2.60
CA HIS A 93 -15.00 -34.52 -2.05
C HIS A 93 -16.35 -35.08 -1.60
N HIS A 94 -17.02 -35.80 -2.50
CA HIS A 94 -18.03 -36.79 -2.11
C HIS A 94 -17.25 -38.03 -1.66
N ALA A 95 -17.25 -38.30 -0.36
CA ALA A 95 -16.93 -39.62 0.17
C ALA A 95 -18.27 -40.32 0.44
N GLU A 96 -18.51 -41.41 -0.28
CA GLU A 96 -19.57 -42.38 -0.01
C GLU A 96 -19.33 -43.06 1.35
N LEU A 97 -20.37 -43.17 2.17
CA LEU A 97 -20.68 -44.31 3.03
C LEU A 97 -22.19 -44.42 3.19
#